data_AF-A0AA51SAH8-F1
#
_entry.id   AF-A0AA51SAH8-F1
#
_cell.length_a   1.000
_cell.length_b   1.000
_cell.length_c   1.000
_cell.angle_alpha   90.00
_cell.angle_beta   90.00
_cell.angle_gamma   90.00
#
_symmetry.space_group_name_H-M   'P 1'
#
loop_
_entity.id
_entity.type
_entity.pdbx_description
1 polymer ?
#
loop_
_entity_poly.entity_id
_entity_poly.type
_entity_poly.pdbx_seq_one_letter_code
_entity_poly.pdbx_strand_id
1 'polypeptide(L)'
;MHTSLVCGKWTPIGCLNQDVQLSIGDSVVVTFYDMQGELVDLSFSYEVTVSEQGGPNAWPRLIAEYINVHVPLVSAGRMTDTGLVVAYRYNQIFALESSGICKADVSFNCLTKRNVSVIENSAEYDSVYPAGGDNYNAGIKVLQPKTGHIYQCKAWPFSEYCRVNGEQSAMFEPGVGKSWAMAWQQVK
;
A
#
# COMPACT_ATOMS: atom_id res chain seq x y z
N MET A 1 2.43 -32.43 -22.69
CA MET A 1 3.89 -32.27 -22.61
C MET A 1 4.19 -30.83 -22.98
N HIS A 2 4.30 -29.93 -22.01
CA HIS A 2 4.48 -28.51 -22.31
C HIS A 2 5.91 -28.09 -21.93
N THR A 3 6.66 -27.80 -23.00
CA THR A 3 7.79 -26.87 -23.11
C THR A 3 8.89 -26.96 -22.06
N SER A 4 9.98 -27.61 -22.49
CA SER A 4 11.32 -27.55 -21.92
C SER A 4 11.66 -26.17 -21.37
N LEU A 5 12.00 -26.15 -20.08
CA LEU A 5 12.72 -25.06 -19.43
C LEU A 5 13.95 -24.72 -20.29
N VAL A 6 14.04 -23.47 -20.71
CA VAL A 6 15.19 -22.92 -21.42
C VAL A 6 16.44 -23.21 -20.58
N CYS A 7 17.41 -23.96 -21.13
CA CYS A 7 18.65 -24.21 -20.40
C CYS A 7 19.47 -22.91 -20.40
N GLY A 8 19.72 -22.36 -19.23
CA GLY A 8 20.55 -21.18 -19.08
C GLY A 8 20.77 -20.85 -17.62
N LYS A 9 21.83 -20.10 -17.35
CA LYS A 9 22.17 -19.67 -16.00
C LYS A 9 21.21 -18.57 -15.57
N TRP A 10 20.66 -18.71 -14.38
CA TRP A 10 19.80 -17.72 -13.76
C TRP A 10 20.60 -16.91 -12.75
N THR A 11 20.55 -15.59 -12.88
CA THR A 11 21.31 -14.67 -12.03
C THR A 11 20.36 -13.86 -11.16
N PRO A 12 20.70 -13.60 -9.88
CA PRO A 12 19.85 -12.79 -9.02
C PRO A 12 19.97 -11.31 -9.39
N ILE A 13 18.83 -10.67 -9.61
CA ILE A 13 18.75 -9.27 -10.07
C ILE A 13 17.96 -8.36 -9.12
N GLY A 14 17.23 -8.91 -8.16
CA GLY A 14 16.46 -8.13 -7.18
C GLY A 14 15.87 -8.98 -6.05
N CYS A 15 15.29 -8.33 -5.04
CA CYS A 15 14.78 -8.98 -3.83
C CYS A 15 13.36 -8.49 -3.48
N LEU A 16 12.48 -9.40 -3.05
CA LEU A 16 11.11 -9.08 -2.62
C LEU A 16 10.95 -9.11 -1.09
N ASN A 17 12.04 -8.91 -0.35
CA ASN A 17 12.14 -9.30 1.08
C ASN A 17 11.96 -8.13 2.05
N GLN A 18 11.16 -7.15 1.66
CA GLN A 18 10.97 -5.94 2.44
C GLN A 18 9.84 -6.18 3.45
N ASP A 19 10.06 -5.82 4.72
CA ASP A 19 9.04 -5.94 5.77
C ASP A 19 8.12 -4.72 5.74
N VAL A 20 7.35 -4.60 4.65
CA VAL A 20 6.45 -3.48 4.39
C VAL A 20 5.02 -4.00 4.44
N GLN A 21 4.20 -3.35 5.26
CA GLN A 21 2.75 -3.50 5.25
C GLN A 21 2.16 -2.49 4.26
N LEU A 22 1.39 -2.99 3.30
CA LEU A 22 0.69 -2.19 2.31
C LEU A 22 -0.79 -2.09 2.67
N SER A 23 -1.39 -0.95 2.36
CA SER A 23 -2.83 -0.70 2.51
C SER A 23 -3.54 -0.84 1.17
N ILE A 24 -4.87 -0.96 1.21
CA ILE A 24 -5.69 -0.95 -0.01
C ILE A 24 -5.43 0.36 -0.78
N GLY A 25 -5.15 0.24 -2.07
CA GLY A 25 -4.77 1.28 -3.01
C GLY A 25 -3.27 1.54 -3.14
N ASP A 26 -2.43 1.09 -2.18
CA ASP A 26 -0.99 1.13 -2.35
C ASP A 26 -0.55 0.20 -3.50
N SER A 27 0.57 0.51 -4.14
CA SER A 27 1.09 -0.31 -5.24
C SER A 27 2.54 -0.70 -5.03
N VAL A 28 2.87 -1.94 -5.38
CA VAL A 28 4.25 -2.40 -5.55
C VAL A 28 4.65 -2.16 -6.99
N VAL A 29 5.70 -1.38 -7.20
CA VAL A 29 6.26 -1.09 -8.51
C VAL A 29 7.54 -1.90 -8.68
N VAL A 30 7.57 -2.77 -9.68
CA VAL A 30 8.77 -3.55 -10.03
C VAL A 30 9.32 -3.00 -11.34
N THR A 31 10.54 -2.48 -11.28
CA THR A 31 11.20 -1.84 -12.43
C THR A 31 12.41 -2.65 -12.84
N PHE A 32 12.44 -3.10 -14.10
CA PHE A 32 13.55 -3.89 -14.65
C PHE A 32 14.52 -3.02 -15.43
N TYR A 33 15.79 -3.39 -15.46
CA TYR A 33 16.83 -2.67 -16.17
C TYR A 33 17.75 -3.63 -16.94
N ASP A 34 18.20 -3.18 -18.11
CA ASP A 34 19.34 -3.74 -18.84
C ASP A 34 20.54 -2.78 -18.76
N MET A 35 21.57 -3.01 -19.57
CA MET A 35 22.73 -2.11 -19.65
C MET A 35 22.43 -0.74 -20.28
N GLN A 36 21.30 -0.60 -21.00
CA GLN A 36 20.88 0.62 -21.70
C GLN A 36 19.96 1.49 -20.84
N GLY A 37 19.24 0.89 -19.88
CA GLY A 37 18.40 1.61 -18.94
C GLY A 37 17.16 0.82 -18.50
N GLU A 38 16.10 1.54 -18.18
CA GLU A 38 14.83 0.98 -17.73
C GLU A 38 14.10 0.25 -18.88
N LEU A 39 13.61 -0.96 -18.58
CA LEU A 39 12.78 -1.77 -19.47
C LEU A 39 11.31 -1.50 -19.15
N VAL A 40 10.79 -0.38 -19.64
CA VAL A 40 9.43 0.10 -19.36
C VAL A 40 8.34 -0.92 -19.74
N ASP A 41 8.54 -1.68 -20.83
CA ASP A 41 7.58 -2.69 -21.31
C ASP A 41 7.50 -3.94 -20.42
N LEU A 42 8.55 -4.23 -19.65
CA LEU A 42 8.58 -5.36 -18.71
C LEU A 42 8.25 -4.94 -17.27
N SER A 43 8.40 -3.65 -16.97
CA SER A 43 8.15 -3.07 -15.65
C SER A 43 6.65 -2.93 -15.40
N PHE A 44 6.22 -3.09 -14.15
CA PHE A 44 4.79 -3.09 -13.82
C PHE A 44 4.50 -2.53 -12.43
N SER A 45 3.23 -2.16 -12.23
CA SER A 45 2.68 -1.75 -10.94
C SER A 45 1.56 -2.70 -10.53
N TYR A 46 1.68 -3.27 -9.34
CA TYR A 46 0.68 -4.16 -8.75
C TYR A 46 -0.03 -3.45 -7.61
N GLU A 47 -1.31 -3.17 -7.79
CA GLU A 47 -2.15 -2.49 -6.80
C GLU A 47 -2.75 -3.47 -5.79
N VAL A 48 -2.68 -3.11 -4.51
CA VAL A 48 -3.33 -3.83 -3.42
C VAL A 48 -4.81 -3.44 -3.40
N THR A 49 -5.71 -4.33 -3.81
CA THR A 49 -7.15 -4.03 -3.85
C THR A 49 -7.90 -4.52 -2.62
N VAL A 50 -7.32 -5.48 -1.90
CA VAL A 50 -7.87 -6.01 -0.64
C VAL A 50 -6.77 -6.13 0.43
N SER A 51 -7.15 -5.95 1.70
CA SER A 51 -6.20 -5.85 2.81
C SER A 51 -5.32 -7.10 3.01
N GLU A 52 -5.84 -8.28 2.68
CA GLU A 52 -5.12 -9.55 2.81
C GLU A 52 -3.89 -9.62 1.89
N GLN A 53 -3.91 -8.92 0.76
CA GLN A 53 -2.79 -8.87 -0.18
C GLN A 53 -1.62 -8.04 0.37
N GLY A 54 -1.91 -6.99 1.14
CA GLY A 54 -0.91 -6.01 1.57
C GLY A 54 -0.01 -6.48 2.72
N GLY A 55 -0.28 -7.64 3.31
CA GLY A 55 0.53 -8.16 4.41
C GLY A 55 1.98 -8.47 4.00
N PRO A 56 2.97 -8.31 4.89
CA PRO A 56 4.39 -8.56 4.60
C PRO A 56 4.73 -10.03 4.26
N ASN A 57 3.77 -10.94 4.43
CA ASN A 57 3.85 -12.35 4.03
C ASN A 57 3.08 -12.65 2.74
N ALA A 58 2.25 -11.71 2.29
CA ALA A 58 1.29 -11.91 1.22
C ALA A 58 1.77 -11.25 -0.07
N TRP A 59 2.09 -9.96 -0.03
CA TRP A 59 2.52 -9.25 -1.24
C TRP A 59 3.79 -9.84 -1.87
N PRO A 60 4.84 -10.27 -1.12
CA PRO A 60 6.04 -10.83 -1.77
C PRO A 60 5.76 -12.11 -2.56
N ARG A 61 4.78 -12.89 -2.09
CA ARG A 61 4.34 -14.12 -2.77
C ARG A 61 3.55 -13.77 -4.03
N LEU A 62 2.61 -12.83 -3.93
CA LEU A 62 1.76 -12.41 -5.05
C LEU A 62 2.59 -11.78 -6.19
N ILE A 63 3.57 -10.95 -5.86
CA ILE A 63 4.47 -10.37 -6.85
C ILE A 63 5.32 -11.44 -7.52
N ALA A 64 5.84 -12.41 -6.75
CA ALA A 64 6.61 -13.50 -7.31
C ALA A 64 5.78 -14.36 -8.29
N GLU A 65 4.53 -14.68 -7.92
CA GLU A 65 3.58 -15.39 -8.79
C GLU A 65 3.28 -14.58 -10.06
N TYR A 66 3.04 -13.28 -9.92
CA TYR A 66 2.78 -12.40 -11.07
C TYR A 66 3.96 -12.37 -12.04
N ILE A 67 5.19 -12.23 -11.54
CA ILE A 67 6.42 -12.26 -12.35
C ILE A 67 6.50 -13.57 -13.14
N ASN A 68 6.30 -14.71 -12.48
CA ASN A 68 6.42 -16.03 -13.11
C ASN A 68 5.35 -16.30 -14.19
N VAL A 69 4.22 -15.58 -14.15
CA VAL A 69 3.16 -15.71 -15.15
C VAL A 69 3.32 -14.71 -16.29
N HIS A 70 3.74 -13.47 -15.99
CA HIS A 70 3.63 -12.35 -16.92
C HIS A 70 4.96 -11.81 -17.46
N VAL A 71 6.09 -12.07 -16.80
CA VAL A 71 7.39 -11.49 -17.20
C VAL A 71 8.28 -12.58 -17.82
N PRO A 72 8.44 -12.59 -19.16
CA PRO A 72 9.27 -13.61 -19.82
C PRO A 72 10.74 -13.46 -19.42
N LEU A 73 11.46 -14.59 -19.38
CA LEU A 73 12.90 -14.66 -19.07
C LEU A 73 13.29 -14.17 -17.66
N VAL A 74 12.30 -13.88 -16.82
CA VAL A 74 12.44 -13.54 -15.40
C VAL A 74 11.69 -14.60 -14.58
N SER A 75 12.19 -14.91 -13.39
CA SER A 75 11.51 -15.78 -12.44
C SER A 75 11.75 -15.30 -11.02
N ALA A 76 10.77 -15.44 -10.14
CA ALA A 76 10.83 -14.97 -8.77
C ALA A 76 10.43 -16.07 -7.79
N GLY A 77 11.24 -16.24 -6.74
CA GLY A 77 11.02 -17.27 -5.73
C GLY A 77 12.27 -17.48 -4.88
N ARG A 78 12.28 -18.54 -4.09
CA ARG A 78 13.46 -19.00 -3.36
C ARG A 78 14.07 -20.18 -4.09
N MET A 79 15.35 -20.08 -4.44
CA MET A 79 16.09 -21.19 -5.04
C MET A 79 16.35 -22.26 -3.99
N THR A 80 15.92 -23.49 -4.24
CA THR A 80 16.19 -24.67 -3.42
C THR A 80 16.94 -25.72 -4.25
N ASP A 81 17.41 -26.80 -3.60
CA ASP A 81 18.07 -27.91 -4.29
C ASP A 81 17.17 -28.61 -5.34
N THR A 82 15.85 -28.45 -5.20
CA THR A 82 14.84 -29.02 -6.11
C THR A 82 14.39 -28.05 -7.20
N GLY A 83 14.92 -26.82 -7.22
CA GLY A 83 14.55 -25.77 -8.16
C GLY A 83 13.98 -24.52 -7.47
N LEU A 84 13.37 -23.64 -8.27
CA LEU A 84 12.79 -22.40 -7.76
C LEU A 84 11.40 -22.67 -7.19
N VAL A 85 11.18 -22.26 -5.93
CA VAL A 85 9.88 -22.39 -5.24
C VAL A 85 9.42 -21.02 -4.77
N VAL A 86 8.19 -20.63 -5.10
CA VAL A 86 7.61 -19.39 -4.56
C VAL A 86 7.32 -19.59 -3.07
N ALA A 87 7.94 -18.77 -2.23
CA ALA A 87 7.80 -18.83 -0.77
C ALA A 87 6.92 -17.68 -0.24
N TYR A 88 6.46 -17.79 1.01
CA TYR A 88 5.74 -16.71 1.69
C TYR A 88 6.65 -15.52 2.06
N ARG A 89 7.95 -15.79 2.25
CA ARG A 89 8.98 -14.79 2.56
C ARG A 89 10.27 -15.16 1.83
N TYR A 90 11.18 -14.20 1.74
CA TYR A 90 12.53 -14.44 1.24
C TYR A 90 12.57 -14.85 -0.26
N ASN A 91 11.68 -14.27 -1.07
CA ASN A 91 11.70 -14.42 -2.53
C ASN A 91 12.72 -13.48 -3.17
N GLN A 92 13.43 -13.99 -4.16
CA GLN A 92 14.42 -13.28 -4.94
C GLN A 92 14.03 -13.32 -6.41
N ILE A 93 14.35 -12.26 -7.14
CA ILE A 93 14.08 -12.12 -8.57
C ILE A 93 15.32 -12.53 -9.32
N PHE A 94 15.15 -13.42 -10.29
CA PHE A 94 16.20 -13.94 -11.15
C PHE A 94 15.88 -13.64 -12.60
N ALA A 95 16.91 -13.35 -13.39
CA ALA A 95 16.79 -13.29 -14.85
C ALA A 95 17.73 -14.30 -15.50
N LEU A 96 17.31 -14.79 -16.66
CA LEU A 96 18.15 -15.61 -17.51
C LEU A 96 19.34 -14.75 -17.98
N GLU A 97 20.57 -15.25 -17.84
CA GLU A 97 21.79 -14.50 -18.20
C GLU A 97 21.77 -14.00 -19.66
N SER A 98 21.18 -14.76 -20.58
CA SER A 98 21.03 -14.38 -21.98
C SER A 98 19.95 -13.34 -22.27
N SER A 99 19.11 -12.98 -21.29
CA SER A 99 18.07 -11.96 -21.47
C SER A 99 18.62 -10.53 -21.51
N GLY A 100 19.85 -10.31 -21.01
CA GLY A 100 20.44 -8.98 -20.85
C GLY A 100 19.87 -8.17 -19.68
N ILE A 101 18.85 -8.66 -18.98
CA ILE A 101 18.27 -8.03 -17.80
C ILE A 101 19.22 -8.24 -16.62
N CYS A 102 19.68 -7.13 -16.02
CA CYS A 102 20.72 -7.19 -14.98
C CYS A 102 20.28 -6.66 -13.62
N LYS A 103 19.14 -5.96 -13.53
CA LYS A 103 18.64 -5.40 -12.27
C LYS A 103 17.12 -5.34 -12.23
N ALA A 104 16.54 -5.59 -11.06
CA ALA A 104 15.16 -5.32 -10.71
C ALA A 104 15.10 -4.47 -9.45
N ASP A 105 14.49 -3.29 -9.54
CA ASP A 105 14.17 -2.42 -8.40
C ASP A 105 12.74 -2.66 -7.94
N VAL A 106 12.54 -2.71 -6.63
CA VAL A 106 11.23 -2.86 -6.00
C VAL A 106 10.98 -1.61 -5.18
N SER A 107 10.03 -0.82 -5.65
CA SER A 107 9.64 0.46 -5.07
C SER A 107 8.17 0.41 -4.67
N PHE A 108 7.79 1.22 -3.69
CA PHE A 108 6.39 1.29 -3.25
C PHE A 108 5.81 2.64 -3.57
N ASN A 109 4.67 2.61 -4.22
CA ASN A 109 3.83 3.76 -4.37
C ASN A 109 2.71 3.69 -3.31
N CYS A 110 2.96 4.29 -2.16
CA CYS A 110 1.93 4.45 -1.14
C CYS A 110 1.00 5.60 -1.54
N LEU A 111 -0.32 5.41 -1.51
CA LEU A 111 -1.25 6.52 -1.76
C LEU A 111 -1.11 7.61 -0.69
N THR A 112 -0.66 7.24 0.52
CA THR A 112 -0.29 8.19 1.59
C THR A 112 0.97 9.01 1.29
N LYS A 113 1.80 8.59 0.32
CA LYS A 113 2.97 9.35 -0.17
C LYS A 113 2.74 10.06 -1.52
N ARG A 114 1.63 9.77 -2.23
CA ARG A 114 1.14 10.55 -3.38
C ARG A 114 0.33 11.81 -2.99
N ASN A 115 0.55 12.32 -1.79
CA ASN A 115 0.21 13.70 -1.44
C ASN A 115 1.22 14.30 -0.46
N VAL A 116 2.52 14.10 -0.70
CA VAL A 116 3.57 14.89 -0.02
C VAL A 116 4.60 15.35 -1.05
N SER A 117 4.15 16.17 -2.00
CA SER A 117 4.92 17.38 -2.27
C SER A 117 4.71 18.26 -1.04
N VAL A 118 5.76 18.37 -0.22
CA VAL A 118 5.86 19.27 0.91
C VAL A 118 5.42 20.66 0.47
N ILE A 119 4.16 20.98 0.74
CA ILE A 119 3.79 22.32 1.15
C ILE A 119 3.61 22.15 2.65
N GLU A 120 4.60 22.64 3.41
CA GLU A 120 4.32 23.11 4.75
C GLU A 120 3.22 24.16 4.65
N ASN A 121 1.98 23.71 4.75
CA ASN A 121 0.92 24.51 5.34
C ASN A 121 0.42 23.67 6.50
N SER A 122 0.69 24.18 7.68
CA SER A 122 0.20 23.76 8.98
C SER A 122 -1.33 23.72 9.02
N ALA A 123 -1.94 22.75 8.32
CA ALA A 123 -3.31 22.36 8.53
C ALA A 123 -3.28 21.29 9.62
N GLU A 124 -3.45 21.73 10.86
CA GLU A 124 -3.50 20.88 12.04
C GLU A 124 -4.72 19.93 12.03
N TYR A 125 -5.66 20.17 11.11
CA TYR A 125 -6.88 19.43 10.85
C TYR A 125 -7.07 19.19 9.34
N ASP A 126 -7.76 18.11 8.97
CA ASP A 126 -8.00 17.69 7.59
C ASP A 126 -9.27 18.33 6.99
N SER A 127 -10.23 18.75 7.82
CA SER A 127 -11.48 19.40 7.38
C SER A 127 -12.14 20.23 8.48
N VAL A 128 -13.11 21.08 8.14
CA VAL A 128 -13.90 21.86 9.11
C VAL A 128 -15.25 21.18 9.30
N TYR A 129 -15.64 20.88 10.54
CA TYR A 129 -16.93 20.28 10.84
C TYR A 129 -18.09 21.24 10.50
N PRO A 130 -19.20 20.81 9.86
CA PRO A 130 -19.58 19.44 9.46
C PRO A 130 -19.29 19.07 7.99
N ALA A 131 -18.45 19.81 7.26
CA ALA A 131 -18.31 19.71 5.80
C ALA A 131 -17.91 18.32 5.26
N GLY A 132 -17.33 17.44 6.07
CA GLY A 132 -16.92 16.09 5.67
C GLY A 132 -17.98 14.99 5.81
N GLY A 133 -19.01 15.13 6.65
CA GLY A 133 -20.11 14.17 6.86
C GLY A 133 -19.72 12.68 6.78
N ASP A 134 -20.05 12.05 5.65
CA ASP A 134 -19.78 10.63 5.35
C ASP A 134 -18.28 10.29 5.24
N ASN A 135 -17.43 11.29 4.97
CA ASN A 135 -15.99 11.14 4.86
C ASN A 135 -15.26 11.17 6.21
N TYR A 136 -16.00 11.25 7.33
CA TYR A 136 -15.40 11.19 8.66
C TYR A 136 -14.95 9.77 9.04
N ASN A 137 -13.90 9.32 8.37
CA ASN A 137 -13.25 8.04 8.62
C ASN A 137 -12.39 8.09 9.88
N ALA A 138 -12.12 6.92 10.46
CA ALA A 138 -11.23 6.79 11.61
C ALA A 138 -9.90 7.53 11.35
N GLY A 139 -9.45 8.34 12.31
CA GLY A 139 -8.20 9.08 12.22
C GLY A 139 -8.29 10.48 11.61
N ILE A 140 -9.39 10.85 10.94
CA ILE A 140 -9.54 12.22 10.42
C ILE A 140 -9.59 13.24 11.55
N LYS A 141 -8.94 14.38 11.36
CA LYS A 141 -8.98 15.52 12.27
C LYS A 141 -9.88 16.61 11.72
N VAL A 142 -10.80 17.08 12.54
CA VAL A 142 -11.75 18.14 12.16
C VAL A 142 -11.59 19.33 13.09
N LEU A 143 -11.54 20.54 12.52
CA LEU A 143 -11.72 21.77 13.28
C LEU A 143 -13.20 21.94 13.58
N GLN A 144 -13.55 22.07 14.85
CA GLN A 144 -14.90 22.43 15.28
C GLN A 144 -15.00 23.96 15.41
N PRO A 145 -15.65 24.68 14.48
CA PRO A 145 -15.73 26.14 14.52
C PRO A 145 -16.43 26.68 15.79
N LYS A 146 -17.31 25.90 16.42
CA LYS A 146 -18.00 26.32 17.65
C LYS A 146 -17.11 26.32 18.89
N THR A 147 -16.11 25.45 18.95
CA THR A 147 -15.21 25.31 20.11
C THR A 147 -13.80 25.80 19.83
N GLY A 148 -13.43 25.95 18.56
CA GLY A 148 -12.07 26.32 18.13
C GLY A 148 -11.04 25.20 18.29
N HIS A 149 -11.46 24.01 18.69
CA HIS A 149 -10.60 22.86 18.96
C HIS A 149 -10.59 21.86 17.82
N ILE A 150 -9.59 20.99 17.84
CA ILE A 150 -9.43 19.93 16.85
C ILE A 150 -9.75 18.59 17.47
N TYR A 151 -10.55 17.83 16.74
CA TYR A 151 -11.05 16.54 17.18
C TYR A 151 -10.71 15.47 16.15
N GLN A 152 -10.14 14.37 16.62
CA GLN A 152 -9.83 13.21 15.80
C GLN A 152 -10.95 12.16 15.91
N CYS A 153 -11.46 11.68 14.78
CA CYS A 153 -12.42 10.58 14.77
C CYS A 153 -11.75 9.30 15.29
N LYS A 154 -12.40 8.62 16.23
CA LYS A 154 -11.87 7.43 16.89
C LYS A 154 -11.89 6.21 15.95
N ALA A 155 -11.06 5.22 16.26
CA ALA A 155 -11.00 3.97 15.52
C ALA A 155 -12.31 3.16 15.64
N TRP A 156 -12.47 2.18 14.76
CA TRP A 156 -13.59 1.24 14.78
C TRP A 156 -13.72 0.57 16.17
N PRO A 157 -14.95 0.38 16.72
CA PRO A 157 -16.26 0.61 16.10
C PRO A 157 -16.81 2.04 16.24
N PHE A 158 -16.08 2.95 16.88
CA PHE A 158 -16.57 4.28 17.20
C PHE A 158 -16.60 5.23 16.01
N SER A 159 -15.87 4.91 14.95
CA SER A 159 -15.84 5.68 13.71
C SER A 159 -17.21 5.81 13.05
N GLU A 160 -18.13 4.88 13.32
CA GLU A 160 -19.51 4.93 12.80
C GLU A 160 -20.26 6.15 13.35
N TYR A 161 -19.94 6.57 14.57
CA TYR A 161 -20.55 7.74 15.21
C TYR A 161 -20.02 9.08 14.66
N CYS A 162 -18.89 9.08 13.96
CA CYS A 162 -18.40 10.29 13.30
C CYS A 162 -19.22 10.62 12.04
N ARG A 163 -19.79 9.60 11.38
CA ARG A 163 -20.49 9.68 10.09
C ARG A 163 -22.02 9.72 10.23
N VAL A 164 -22.53 9.85 11.46
CA VAL A 164 -23.97 9.87 11.69
C VAL A 164 -24.59 11.11 11.05
N ASN A 165 -25.58 10.89 10.20
CA ASN A 165 -26.34 11.94 9.52
C ASN A 165 -27.70 12.18 10.20
N GLY A 166 -28.34 13.31 9.92
CA GLY A 166 -29.69 13.63 10.42
C GLY A 166 -29.71 14.07 11.89
N GLU A 167 -30.84 13.86 12.58
CA GLU A 167 -31.08 14.37 13.95
C GLU A 167 -30.05 13.84 14.97
N GLN A 168 -29.50 12.65 14.74
CA GLN A 168 -28.51 12.01 15.61
C GLN A 168 -27.11 12.64 15.49
N SER A 169 -26.83 13.37 14.40
CA SER A 169 -25.53 14.03 14.17
C SER A 169 -25.17 15.04 15.28
N ALA A 170 -26.17 15.77 15.78
CA ALA A 170 -26.00 16.75 16.85
C ALA A 170 -25.57 16.09 18.18
N MET A 171 -25.94 14.83 18.44
CA MET A 171 -25.56 14.13 19.65
C MET A 171 -24.07 13.78 19.70
N PHE A 172 -23.45 13.60 18.53
CA PHE A 172 -22.03 13.25 18.37
C PHE A 172 -21.20 14.41 17.81
N GLU A 173 -21.75 15.63 17.75
CA GLU A 173 -21.03 16.81 17.28
C GLU A 173 -19.75 17.01 18.11
N PRO A 174 -18.55 17.06 17.50
CA PRO A 174 -17.28 17.13 18.24
C PRO A 174 -17.24 18.32 19.19
N GLY A 175 -16.97 18.08 20.47
CA GLY A 175 -16.88 19.13 21.50
C GLY A 175 -18.20 19.75 21.96
N VAL A 176 -19.34 19.39 21.36
CA VAL A 176 -20.64 20.03 21.61
C VAL A 176 -21.73 19.02 21.99
N GLY A 177 -21.81 17.90 21.26
CA GLY A 177 -22.85 16.89 21.45
C GLY A 177 -22.71 16.11 22.75
N LYS A 178 -23.81 15.73 23.40
CA LYS A 178 -23.77 15.02 24.71
C LYS A 178 -22.92 13.74 24.70
N SER A 179 -22.79 13.10 23.54
CA SER A 179 -22.04 11.86 23.34
C SER A 179 -20.81 12.05 22.46
N TRP A 180 -20.34 13.28 22.26
CA TRP A 180 -19.23 13.58 21.35
C TRP A 180 -17.98 12.74 21.64
N ALA A 181 -17.66 12.50 22.92
CA ALA A 181 -16.47 11.76 23.34
C ALA A 181 -16.51 10.25 22.99
N MET A 182 -17.68 9.73 22.60
CA MET A 182 -17.77 8.38 22.04
C MET A 182 -17.14 8.31 20.66
N ALA A 183 -17.42 9.31 19.81
CA ALA A 183 -16.99 9.38 18.41
C ALA A 183 -15.62 10.04 18.24
N TRP A 184 -15.31 11.06 19.05
CA TRP A 184 -14.18 11.94 18.86
C TRP A 184 -13.23 11.98 20.06
N GLN A 185 -11.96 12.22 19.79
CA GLN A 185 -10.93 12.55 20.77
C GLN A 185 -10.42 13.96 20.50
N GLN A 186 -10.46 14.84 21.50
CA GLN A 186 -9.83 16.16 21.38
C GLN A 186 -8.31 16.00 21.34
N VAL A 187 -7.65 16.66 20.38
CA VAL A 187 -6.20 16.57 20.19
C VAL A 187 -5.50 17.92 20.34
N LYS A 188 -6.22 19.02 20.23
CA LYS A 188 -5.74 20.38 20.51
C LYS A 188 -6.90 21.31 20.86
#